data_AF-A0A733QD46-F1
#
_entry.id   AF-A0A733QD46-F1
#
_cell.length_a   1.000
_cell.length_b   1.000
_cell.length_c   1.000
_cell.angle_alpha   90.00
_cell.angle_beta   90.00
_cell.angle_gamma   90.00
#
_symmetry.space_group_name_H-M   'P 1'
#
loop_
_entity.id
_entity.type
_entity.pdbx_description
1 polymer ?
#
loop_
_entity_poly.entity_id
_entity_poly.type
_entity_poly.pdbx_seq_one_letter_code
_entity_poly.pdbx_strand_id
1 'polypeptide(L)'
;MSSRRSAIPSDSLLQLRQRLDRLPPKSPERANQIAATAQLYGISVTTVYRALHLVLKPRTAHRSDHGQPRILPPSELEHYCELIAALKLRTTNKSGRHLSTG
;
A
#
# COMPACT_ATOMS: atom_id res chain seq x y z
N MET A 1 -4.74 9.30 23.72
CA MET A 1 -6.14 9.10 23.30
C MET A 1 -6.13 8.72 21.83
N SER A 2 -6.21 7.42 21.52
CA SER A 2 -6.11 6.92 20.14
C SER A 2 -7.35 7.33 19.37
N SER A 3 -7.20 8.20 18.37
CA SER A 3 -8.25 8.49 17.39
C SER A 3 -8.58 7.20 16.66
N ARG A 4 -9.57 6.46 17.18
CA ARG A 4 -10.18 5.32 16.49
C ARG A 4 -10.72 5.87 15.17
N ARG A 5 -9.94 5.69 14.12
CA ARG A 5 -10.32 6.00 12.74
C ARG A 5 -11.69 5.38 12.52
N SER A 6 -12.61 6.15 11.96
CA SER A 6 -13.98 5.78 11.54
C SER A 6 -13.97 4.69 10.46
N ALA A 7 -13.40 3.54 10.78
CA ALA A 7 -13.21 2.42 9.87
C ALA A 7 -14.16 1.29 10.27
N ILE A 8 -14.90 0.77 9.27
CA ILE A 8 -15.71 -0.43 9.45
C ILE A 8 -14.76 -1.60 9.76
N PRO A 9 -15.04 -2.42 10.79
CA PRO A 9 -14.30 -3.66 11.05
C PRO A 9 -14.26 -4.57 9.81
N SER A 10 -13.14 -5.26 9.59
CA SER A 10 -12.96 -6.15 8.43
C SER A 10 -14.04 -7.24 8.36
N ASP A 11 -14.38 -7.85 9.48
CA ASP A 11 -15.38 -8.91 9.54
C ASP A 11 -16.76 -8.41 9.11
N SER A 12 -17.12 -7.20 9.54
CA SER A 12 -18.37 -6.54 9.13
C SER A 12 -18.40 -6.24 7.63
N LEU A 13 -17.27 -5.83 7.05
CA LEU A 13 -17.15 -5.64 5.59
C LEU A 13 -17.29 -6.95 4.82
N LEU A 14 -16.69 -8.03 5.32
CA LEU A 14 -16.80 -9.36 4.72
C LEU A 14 -18.23 -9.89 4.79
N GLN A 15 -18.91 -9.72 5.93
CA GLN A 15 -20.32 -10.09 6.06
C GLN A 15 -21.23 -9.28 5.12
N LEU A 16 -21.02 -7.97 5.04
CA LEU A 16 -21.76 -7.13 4.09
C LEU A 16 -21.53 -7.62 2.65
N ARG A 17 -20.29 -7.95 2.30
CA ARG A 17 -19.97 -8.44 0.95
C ARG A 17 -20.70 -9.75 0.64
N GLN A 18 -20.66 -10.72 1.55
CA GLN A 18 -21.35 -12.00 1.39
C GLN A 18 -22.87 -11.83 1.22
N ARG A 19 -23.49 -10.89 1.95
CA ARG A 19 -24.91 -10.56 1.77
C ARG A 19 -25.18 -9.96 0.40
N LEU A 20 -24.34 -9.04 -0.05
CA LEU A 20 -24.46 -8.44 -1.38
C LEU A 20 -24.26 -9.47 -2.49
N ASP A 21 -23.34 -10.43 -2.34
CA ASP A 21 -23.07 -11.44 -3.37
C ASP A 21 -24.24 -12.42 -3.56
N ARG A 22 -25.16 -12.52 -2.59
CA ARG A 22 -26.41 -13.30 -2.70
C ARG A 22 -27.54 -12.56 -3.41
N LEU A 23 -27.38 -11.27 -3.68
CA LEU A 23 -28.40 -10.44 -4.32
C LEU A 23 -28.11 -10.25 -5.82
N PRO A 24 -29.15 -10.23 -6.69
CA PRO A 24 -29.00 -9.85 -8.08
C PRO A 24 -28.29 -8.51 -8.23
N PRO A 25 -27.41 -8.33 -9.24
CA PRO A 25 -26.56 -7.13 -9.36
C PRO A 25 -27.34 -5.83 -9.51
N LYS A 26 -28.57 -5.88 -10.07
CA LYS A 26 -29.46 -4.73 -10.25
C LYS A 26 -30.53 -4.60 -9.14
N SER A 27 -30.47 -5.41 -8.08
CA SER A 27 -31.44 -5.35 -6.98
C SER A 27 -31.31 -4.03 -6.20
N PRO A 28 -32.42 -3.29 -5.96
CA PRO A 28 -32.40 -2.09 -5.13
C PRO A 28 -32.01 -2.38 -3.67
N GLU A 29 -32.20 -3.62 -3.21
CA GLU A 29 -31.82 -4.04 -1.86
C GLU A 29 -30.32 -3.90 -1.60
N ARG A 30 -29.49 -3.96 -2.65
CA ARG A 30 -28.04 -3.73 -2.51
C ARG A 30 -27.76 -2.32 -2.00
N ALA A 31 -28.45 -1.32 -2.54
CA ALA A 31 -28.30 0.07 -2.11
C ALA A 31 -28.80 0.25 -0.67
N ASN A 32 -29.92 -0.40 -0.32
CA ASN A 32 -30.49 -0.36 1.03
C ASN A 32 -29.53 -0.94 2.08
N GLN A 33 -28.90 -2.09 1.80
CA GLN A 33 -27.94 -2.71 2.72
C GLN A 33 -26.69 -1.85 2.93
N ILE A 34 -26.21 -1.19 1.87
CA ILE A 34 -25.07 -0.27 1.94
C ILE A 34 -25.44 0.98 2.75
N ALA A 35 -26.63 1.55 2.52
CA ALA A 35 -27.14 2.68 3.28
C ALA A 35 -27.33 2.37 4.77
N ALA A 36 -27.90 1.19 5.10
CA ALA A 36 -28.03 0.73 6.47
C ALA A 36 -26.66 0.57 7.16
N THR A 37 -25.66 0.06 6.45
CA THR A 37 -24.30 -0.07 6.98
C THR A 37 -23.65 1.31 7.20
N ALA A 38 -23.84 2.24 6.26
CA ALA A 38 -23.36 3.61 6.38
C ALA A 38 -23.93 4.29 7.64
N GLN A 39 -25.24 4.15 7.86
CA GLN A 39 -25.92 4.66 9.05
C GLN A 39 -25.42 4.01 10.34
N LEU A 40 -25.27 2.68 10.36
CA LEU A 40 -24.81 1.92 11.53
C LEU A 40 -23.44 2.40 12.04
N TYR A 41 -22.51 2.67 11.12
CA TYR A 41 -21.16 3.10 11.45
C TYR A 41 -20.96 4.62 11.44
N GLY A 42 -22.02 5.40 11.18
CA GLY A 42 -21.95 6.86 11.14
C GLY A 42 -21.01 7.42 10.07
N ILE A 43 -20.91 6.75 8.92
CA ILE A 43 -20.05 7.14 7.80
C ILE A 43 -20.84 7.36 6.52
N SER A 44 -20.22 7.98 5.52
CA SER A 44 -20.88 8.15 4.21
C SER A 44 -21.01 6.83 3.46
N VAL A 45 -22.08 6.71 2.66
CA VAL A 45 -22.29 5.60 1.71
C VAL A 45 -21.08 5.42 0.77
N THR A 46 -20.48 6.53 0.32
CA THR A 46 -19.26 6.51 -0.50
C THR A 46 -18.06 5.89 0.21
N THR A 47 -17.96 6.04 1.54
CA THR A 47 -16.91 5.41 2.34
C THR A 47 -17.14 3.91 2.45
N VAL A 48 -18.39 3.45 2.55
CA VAL A 48 -18.73 2.02 2.51
C VAL A 48 -18.32 1.40 1.17
N TYR A 49 -18.66 2.04 0.04
CA TYR A 49 -18.24 1.57 -1.28
C TYR A 49 -16.71 1.47 -1.42
N ARG A 50 -15.97 2.50 -0.97
CA ARG A 50 -14.51 2.47 -0.95
C ARG A 50 -13.96 1.33 -0.08
N ALA A 51 -14.53 1.13 1.10
CA ALA A 51 -14.11 0.08 2.02
C ALA A 51 -14.34 -1.32 1.41
N LEU A 52 -15.50 -1.56 0.81
CA LEU A 52 -15.81 -2.80 0.09
C LEU A 52 -14.84 -3.07 -1.07
N HIS A 53 -14.45 -2.02 -1.81
CA HIS A 53 -13.50 -2.16 -2.91
C HIS A 53 -12.07 -2.46 -2.43
N LEU A 54 -11.68 -1.93 -1.26
CA LEU A 54 -10.34 -2.12 -0.71
C LEU A 54 -10.18 -3.45 0.05
N VAL A 55 -11.24 -3.97 0.69
CA VAL A 55 -11.15 -5.14 1.58
C VAL A 55 -10.66 -6.41 0.89
N LEU A 56 -10.92 -6.54 -0.42
CA LEU A 56 -10.52 -7.69 -1.24
C LEU A 56 -9.21 -7.45 -2.00
N LYS A 57 -8.65 -6.24 -1.96
CA LYS A 57 -7.42 -5.93 -2.69
C LYS A 57 -6.23 -6.33 -1.81
N PRO A 58 -5.45 -7.36 -2.19
CA PRO A 58 -4.26 -7.70 -1.45
C PRO A 58 -3.35 -6.47 -1.42
N ARG A 59 -2.96 -6.07 -0.22
CA ARG A 59 -2.03 -4.96 -0.06
C ARG A 59 -0.65 -5.49 -0.43
N THR A 60 -0.02 -4.88 -1.43
CA THR A 60 1.36 -5.21 -1.76
C THR A 60 2.23 -4.93 -0.54
N ALA A 61 3.13 -5.87 -0.22
CA ALA A 61 4.07 -5.72 0.89
C ALA A 61 4.95 -4.48 0.71
N HIS A 62 5.28 -4.18 -0.55
CA HIS A 62 6.11 -3.06 -0.93
C HIS A 62 5.35 -2.04 -1.77
N ARG A 63 5.93 -0.85 -1.89
CA ARG A 63 5.46 0.19 -2.82
C ARG A 63 5.70 -0.26 -4.27
N SER A 64 5.01 0.37 -5.21
CA SER A 64 5.08 0.02 -6.64
C SER A 64 6.49 0.16 -7.22
N ASP A 65 7.30 1.06 -6.66
CA ASP A 65 8.64 1.40 -7.10
C ASP A 65 9.73 0.83 -6.16
N HIS A 66 9.43 -0.27 -5.48
CA HIS A 66 10.40 -0.93 -4.62
C HIS A 66 11.64 -1.36 -5.41
N GLY A 67 12.83 -0.94 -4.95
CA GLY A 67 14.10 -1.19 -5.63
C GLY A 67 14.41 -0.22 -6.77
N GLN A 68 13.53 0.75 -7.06
CA GLN A 68 13.76 1.77 -8.07
C GLN A 68 14.12 3.12 -7.43
N PRO A 69 15.16 3.82 -7.94
CA PRO A 69 15.47 5.16 -7.49
C PRO A 69 14.37 6.14 -7.90
N ARG A 70 13.98 7.02 -6.96
CA ARG A 70 12.94 8.04 -7.18
C ARG A 70 13.48 9.40 -7.61
N ILE A 71 14.74 9.65 -7.30
CA ILE A 71 15.38 10.98 -7.43
C ILE A 71 16.21 11.04 -8.70
N LEU A 72 16.90 9.96 -9.03
CA LEU A 72 17.82 9.88 -10.16
C LEU A 72 17.48 8.69 -11.06
N PRO A 73 17.74 8.77 -12.37
CA PRO A 73 17.64 7.64 -13.29
C PRO A 73 18.53 6.47 -12.85
N PRO A 74 18.16 5.22 -13.16
CA PRO A 74 18.95 4.03 -12.82
C PRO A 74 20.41 4.10 -13.31
N SER A 75 20.62 4.55 -14.55
CA SER A 75 21.96 4.65 -15.14
C SER A 75 22.88 5.64 -14.41
N GLU A 76 22.32 6.75 -13.92
CA GLU A 76 23.10 7.71 -13.12
C GLU A 76 23.48 7.10 -11.77
N LEU A 77 22.56 6.37 -11.14
CA LEU A 77 22.82 5.70 -9.86
C LEU A 77 23.92 4.65 -10.00
N GLU A 78 23.84 3.84 -11.06
CA GLU A 78 24.84 2.83 -11.39
C GLU A 78 26.21 3.47 -11.60
N HIS A 79 26.27 4.59 -12.33
CA HIS A 79 27.53 5.30 -12.53
C HIS A 79 28.13 5.81 -11.20
N TYR A 80 27.32 6.36 -10.28
CA TYR A 80 27.81 6.72 -8.96
C TYR A 80 28.31 5.50 -8.17
N CYS A 81 27.62 4.36 -8.25
CA CYS A 81 28.05 3.12 -7.63
C CYS A 81 29.41 2.64 -8.20
N GLU A 82 29.60 2.73 -9.52
CA GLU A 82 30.87 2.41 -10.18
C GLU A 82 32.01 3.31 -9.69
N LEU A 83 31.78 4.63 -9.60
CA LEU A 83 32.78 5.57 -9.11
C LEU A 83 33.18 5.29 -7.67
N ILE A 84 32.20 5.02 -6.79
CA ILE A 84 32.43 4.63 -5.40
C ILE A 84 33.22 3.32 -5.34
N ALA A 85 32.87 2.32 -6.14
CA ALA A 85 33.56 1.05 -6.20
C ALA A 85 35.02 1.21 -6.68
N ALA A 86 35.23 1.98 -7.74
CA ALA A 86 36.56 2.29 -8.26
C ALA A 86 37.43 3.01 -7.22
N LEU A 87 36.86 3.99 -6.52
CA LEU A 87 37.55 4.73 -5.45
C LEU A 87 37.95 3.80 -4.30
N LYS A 88 37.03 2.92 -3.86
CA LYS A 88 37.32 1.93 -2.81
C LYS A 88 38.41 0.96 -3.26
N LEU A 89 38.31 0.41 -4.47
CA LEU A 89 39.31 -0.50 -5.00
C LEU A 89 40.70 0.16 -5.09
N ARG A 90 40.75 1.40 -5.59
CA ARG A 90 42.00 2.16 -5.73
C ARG A 90 42.65 2.54 -4.40
N THR A 91 41.85 2.70 -3.35
CA THR A 91 42.32 3.04 -2.00
C THR A 91 42.47 1.83 -1.08
N THR A 92 42.22 0.62 -1.60
CA THR A 92 42.34 -0.61 -0.82
C THR A 92 43.82 -0.93 -0.56
N ASN A 93 44.17 -1.10 0.71
CA ASN A 93 45.50 -1.52 1.13
C ASN A 93 45.62 -3.06 1.23
N LYS A 94 46.82 -3.57 1.54
CA LYS A 94 47.08 -5.01 1.69
C LYS A 94 46.31 -5.69 2.83
N SER A 95 45.76 -4.92 3.77
CA SER A 95 44.90 -5.42 4.85
C SER A 95 43.40 -5.33 4.52
N GLY A 96 43.04 -4.99 3.28
CA GLY A 96 41.65 -4.88 2.82
C GLY A 96 40.91 -3.62 3.28
N ARG A 97 41.62 -2.62 3.83
CA ARG A 97 41.02 -1.35 4.25
C ARG A 97 41.04 -0.35 3.10
N HIS A 98 39.96 0.40 2.91
CA HIS A 98 39.80 1.42 1.87
C HIS A 98 39.25 2.73 2.43
N LEU A 99 39.21 3.78 1.61
CA LEU A 99 38.66 5.08 1.99
C LEU A 99 37.15 5.01 2.25
N SER A 100 36.66 5.76 3.24
CA SER A 100 35.24 5.88 3.55
C SER A 100 34.53 6.73 2.49
N THR A 101 33.40 6.27 1.98
CA THR A 101 32.59 6.95 0.95
C THR A 101 31.21 7.34 1.46
N GLY A 102 31.09 7.50 2.78
CA GLY A 102 29.88 7.91 3.49
C GLY A 102 30.12 9.19 4.25
#